data_AF-A0A811NPR5-F1
#
_entry.id   AF-A0A811NPR5-F1
#
_cell.length_a   1.000
_cell.length_b   1.000
_cell.length_c   1.000
_cell.angle_alpha   90.00
_cell.angle_beta   90.00
_cell.angle_gamma   90.00
#
_symmetry.space_group_name_H-M   'P 1'
#
loop_
_entity.id
_entity.type
_entity.pdbx_description
1 polymer ?
#
loop_
_entity_poly.entity_id
_entity_poly.type
_entity_poly.pdbx_seq_one_letter_code
_entity_poly.pdbx_strand_id
1 'polypeptide(L)'
;MNGSYHAADVSNKRWPTHVAASQTQPPIQPASEIGTRPTAAAGEGAGGTAIGIDLGITYSCVGVYRNGRVEIIANDQGNRITPSWVAFTDGGERLIGEAAKNQVREGDVREFSPEEVSAMVLTKMKETPEAYLGEKVTDTVVTVPAYFDDAQRQATKDAGLIAGLNAQARPGHLRRRPRAGKLRRECERAKRALSNQHQVRVEIEALFDGVDISEQLTRARFEELNSDLFRKTMVPVKKAMADARLQKSDMDEIVLVGGSTRIPKLQQLLKDYFNGKEPSRGVNPDEAVAYGAAVQCGILSGHAKDDMVVIDVATLTLDMETVGGGDDQAYPEEHGDSDEKDAGVHHGEHCMTKDNKLLGKFDLSGIPPAPRGTPQIEVTFEVDVNGILHVKAADKGTGRSEKVTITSDTRRLSQEEIDRMVHEAEEFAEEDQKARERVDARNKLETYVYQVKSAVDDSNMADKMDADETEKVEEAVREANEWIDVNSDADKEDYEEKLKELEDVCSPVISAVYQRSGGAPSDTYDEDDHDEL
;
A
#
# COMPACT_ATOMS: atom_id res chain seq x y z
N MET A 1 -5.60 -9.30 -22.19
CA MET A 1 -5.18 -9.11 -23.61
C MET A 1 -3.76 -8.60 -23.56
N ASN A 2 -2.81 -9.27 -24.23
CA ASN A 2 -1.41 -8.87 -24.18
C ASN A 2 -1.10 -8.03 -25.43
N GLY A 3 -0.41 -6.90 -25.26
CA GLY A 3 0.11 -6.12 -26.38
C GLY A 3 1.49 -6.62 -26.77
N SER A 4 1.64 -7.14 -27.99
CA SER A 4 2.93 -7.60 -28.54
C SER A 4 3.43 -6.63 -29.61
N TYR A 5 4.61 -6.05 -29.42
CA TYR A 5 5.24 -5.14 -30.37
C TYR A 5 6.42 -5.83 -31.05
N HIS A 6 6.45 -5.82 -32.38
CA HIS A 6 7.50 -6.45 -33.19
C HIS A 6 8.49 -5.41 -33.71
N ALA A 7 9.77 -5.58 -33.38
CA ALA A 7 10.85 -4.83 -34.02
C ALA A 7 11.21 -5.47 -35.38
N ALA A 8 11.01 -4.71 -36.46
CA ALA A 8 11.62 -5.00 -37.76
C ALA A 8 12.65 -3.91 -38.06
N ASP A 9 13.90 -4.33 -38.32
CA ASP A 9 15.05 -3.53 -38.75
C ASP A 9 15.84 -2.81 -37.63
N VAL A 10 17.01 -3.37 -37.29
CA VAL A 10 17.96 -2.91 -36.25
C VAL A 10 18.90 -1.83 -36.82
N SER A 11 18.33 -0.80 -37.44
CA SER A 11 19.06 0.35 -37.98
C SER A 11 18.47 1.67 -37.45
N ASN A 12 18.94 2.06 -36.26
CA ASN A 12 18.75 3.36 -35.61
C ASN A 12 17.33 3.96 -35.73
N LYS A 13 16.33 3.31 -35.11
CA LYS A 13 14.94 3.77 -35.06
C LYS A 13 14.48 3.98 -33.62
N ARG A 14 14.57 5.23 -33.18
CA ARG A 14 13.91 5.76 -31.99
C ARG A 14 12.40 5.48 -32.07
N TRP A 15 11.82 4.82 -31.07
CA TRP A 15 10.38 4.55 -31.05
C TRP A 15 9.62 5.81 -30.62
N PRO A 16 8.74 6.40 -31.47
CA PRO A 16 7.84 7.43 -31.01
C PRO A 16 6.71 6.79 -30.19
N THR A 17 6.25 7.47 -29.14
CA THR A 17 5.06 7.12 -28.33
C THR A 17 3.73 7.09 -29.10
N HIS A 18 3.78 7.27 -30.43
CA HIS A 18 2.64 7.25 -31.33
C HIS A 18 3.00 6.56 -32.66
N VAL A 19 2.98 5.22 -32.67
CA VAL A 19 2.82 4.46 -33.92
C VAL A 19 1.35 4.09 -34.03
N ALA A 20 0.66 4.65 -35.03
CA ALA A 20 -0.72 4.26 -35.33
C ALA A 20 -0.76 2.78 -35.70
N ALA A 21 -1.74 2.05 -35.16
CA ALA A 21 -1.87 0.62 -35.41
C ALA A 21 -2.09 0.33 -36.91
N SER A 22 -1.05 -0.18 -37.57
CA SER A 22 -1.15 -0.77 -38.91
C SER A 22 -1.86 -2.12 -38.82
N GLN A 23 -3.17 -2.09 -38.56
CA GLN A 23 -4.00 -3.30 -38.60
C GLN A 23 -4.21 -3.72 -40.06
N THR A 24 -3.42 -4.67 -40.55
CA THR A 24 -3.92 -5.62 -41.56
C THR A 24 -4.90 -6.55 -40.88
N GLN A 25 -6.16 -6.12 -40.74
CA GLN A 25 -7.22 -6.98 -40.21
C GLN A 25 -7.45 -8.16 -41.16
N PRO A 26 -7.45 -9.42 -40.69
CA PRO A 26 -8.23 -10.46 -41.35
C PRO A 26 -9.73 -10.07 -41.28
N PRO A 27 -10.56 -10.48 -42.24
CA PRO A 27 -11.95 -10.03 -42.30
C PRO A 27 -12.74 -10.41 -41.04
N ILE A 28 -13.39 -9.41 -40.45
CA ILE A 28 -14.21 -9.56 -39.25
C ILE A 28 -15.39 -10.48 -39.57
N GLN A 29 -15.47 -11.64 -38.89
CA GLN A 29 -16.66 -12.49 -38.95
C GLN A 29 -17.85 -11.81 -38.26
N PRO A 30 -19.09 -11.98 -38.76
CA PRO A 30 -20.26 -11.35 -38.16
C PRO A 30 -20.51 -11.85 -36.73
N ALA A 31 -21.00 -10.97 -35.87
CA ALA A 31 -21.17 -11.18 -34.43
C ALA A 31 -22.17 -12.29 -34.03
N SER A 32 -22.74 -13.02 -34.99
CA SER A 32 -23.61 -14.18 -34.77
C SER A 32 -22.85 -15.50 -34.48
N GLU A 33 -21.53 -15.53 -34.68
CA GLU A 33 -20.69 -16.75 -34.51
C GLU A 33 -19.64 -16.63 -33.39
N ILE A 34 -19.70 -15.58 -32.56
CA ILE A 34 -18.96 -15.57 -31.29
C ILE A 34 -19.63 -16.59 -30.37
N GLY A 35 -19.08 -17.80 -30.34
CA GLY A 35 -19.61 -18.90 -29.56
C GLY A 35 -19.85 -18.49 -28.11
N THR A 36 -21.05 -18.78 -27.62
CA THR A 36 -21.43 -18.57 -26.22
C THR A 36 -20.33 -19.14 -25.32
N ARG A 37 -19.67 -18.26 -24.55
CA ARG A 37 -18.87 -18.71 -23.40
C ARG A 37 -19.71 -19.70 -22.60
N PRO A 38 -19.14 -20.79 -22.07
CA PRO A 38 -19.85 -21.58 -21.09
C PRO A 38 -20.29 -20.63 -19.99
N THR A 39 -21.59 -20.57 -19.74
CA THR A 39 -22.10 -20.00 -18.49
C THR A 39 -21.56 -20.90 -17.39
N ALA A 40 -20.40 -20.54 -16.84
CA ALA A 40 -20.02 -21.04 -15.53
C ALA A 40 -21.23 -20.79 -14.64
N ALA A 41 -21.77 -21.86 -14.07
CA ALA A 41 -22.85 -21.75 -13.11
C ALA A 41 -22.42 -20.78 -12.01
N ALA A 42 -23.36 -20.03 -11.46
CA ALA A 42 -23.14 -19.30 -10.22
C ALA A 42 -22.89 -20.33 -9.11
N GLY A 43 -21.63 -20.72 -8.95
CA GLY A 43 -21.13 -21.49 -7.81
C GLY A 43 -20.56 -20.50 -6.82
N GLU A 44 -21.18 -20.42 -5.65
CA GLU A 44 -20.57 -19.82 -4.48
C GLU A 44 -19.37 -20.69 -4.06
N GLY A 45 -18.26 -20.04 -3.71
CA GLY A 45 -17.06 -20.68 -3.15
C GLY A 45 -16.00 -21.13 -4.17
N ALA A 46 -14.87 -20.42 -4.21
CA ALA A 46 -13.50 -20.90 -4.50
C ALA A 46 -12.46 -19.78 -4.72
N GLY A 47 -12.78 -18.51 -4.46
CA GLY A 47 -11.81 -17.41 -4.40
C GLY A 47 -12.00 -16.62 -3.11
N GLY A 48 -10.92 -16.40 -2.36
CA GLY A 48 -10.96 -15.61 -1.12
C GLY A 48 -11.32 -14.14 -1.38
N THR A 49 -11.74 -13.42 -0.34
CA THR A 49 -12.08 -12.00 -0.48
C THR A 49 -10.85 -11.18 -0.87
N ALA A 50 -10.97 -10.48 -2.01
CA ALA A 50 -9.90 -9.68 -2.58
C ALA A 50 -10.01 -8.20 -2.19
N ILE A 51 -8.92 -7.61 -1.73
CA ILE A 51 -8.90 -6.25 -1.16
C ILE A 51 -8.06 -5.27 -1.99
N GLY A 52 -8.53 -4.02 -2.12
CA GLY A 52 -7.79 -2.94 -2.77
C GLY A 52 -7.05 -2.10 -1.74
N ILE A 53 -5.72 -2.00 -1.85
CA ILE A 53 -4.86 -1.26 -0.92
C ILE A 53 -4.19 -0.09 -1.64
N ASP A 54 -4.45 1.14 -1.16
CA ASP A 54 -3.55 2.28 -1.40
C ASP A 54 -2.40 2.20 -0.40
N LEU A 55 -1.23 1.70 -0.85
CA LEU A 55 -0.02 1.68 -0.04
C LEU A 55 0.66 3.05 -0.12
N GLY A 56 0.14 4.00 0.66
CA GLY A 56 0.67 5.36 0.71
C GLY A 56 2.03 5.48 1.38
N ILE A 57 2.67 6.64 1.18
CA ILE A 57 3.94 7.02 1.84
C ILE A 57 3.73 7.66 3.22
N THR A 58 2.50 7.99 3.58
CA THR A 58 2.20 8.69 4.84
C THR A 58 0.96 8.14 5.51
N TYR A 59 -0.05 7.76 4.73
CA TYR A 59 -1.20 6.99 5.16
C TYR A 59 -1.53 5.97 4.08
N SER A 60 -1.85 4.74 4.49
CA SER A 60 -2.39 3.69 3.65
C SER A 60 -3.90 3.58 3.88
N CYS A 61 -4.62 3.08 2.89
CA CYS A 61 -6.08 2.92 2.93
C CYS A 61 -6.46 1.57 2.29
N VAL A 62 -7.48 0.90 2.82
CA VAL A 62 -7.96 -0.39 2.31
C VAL A 62 -9.47 -0.37 2.05
N GLY A 63 -9.87 -0.97 0.93
CA GLY A 63 -11.27 -1.12 0.55
C GLY A 63 -11.58 -2.52 0.03
N VAL A 64 -12.84 -2.94 0.19
CA VAL A 64 -13.36 -4.23 -0.26
C VAL A 64 -14.52 -3.98 -1.22
N TYR A 65 -14.64 -4.76 -2.29
CA TYR A 65 -15.82 -4.74 -3.16
C TYR A 65 -16.78 -5.85 -2.75
N ARG A 66 -17.92 -5.49 -2.15
CA ARG A 66 -18.94 -6.44 -1.65
C ARG A 66 -20.33 -5.90 -1.97
N ASN A 67 -21.30 -6.78 -2.23
CA ASN A 67 -22.71 -6.40 -2.47
C ASN A 67 -22.91 -5.34 -3.58
N GLY A 68 -22.06 -5.35 -4.61
CA GLY A 68 -22.12 -4.42 -5.74
C GLY A 68 -21.62 -2.99 -5.44
N ARG A 69 -20.97 -2.78 -4.29
CA ARG A 69 -20.38 -1.49 -3.89
C ARG A 69 -18.97 -1.67 -3.32
N VAL A 70 -18.23 -0.57 -3.21
CA VAL A 70 -16.99 -0.56 -2.42
C VAL A 70 -17.28 -0.07 -1.02
N GLU A 71 -16.66 -0.73 -0.04
CA GLU A 71 -16.64 -0.34 1.36
C GLU A 71 -15.19 -0.04 1.76
N ILE A 72 -14.91 1.17 2.24
CA ILE A 72 -13.60 1.55 2.79
C ILE A 72 -13.61 1.17 4.26
N ILE A 73 -12.68 0.30 4.66
CA ILE A 73 -12.68 -0.31 6.00
C ILE A 73 -11.93 0.60 6.97
N ALA A 74 -12.48 0.77 8.18
CA ALA A 74 -11.81 1.47 9.26
C ALA A 74 -10.88 0.52 10.03
N ASN A 75 -9.74 1.03 10.49
CA ASN A 75 -8.85 0.31 11.40
C ASN A 75 -9.46 0.15 12.80
N ASP A 76 -8.73 -0.55 13.67
CA ASP A 76 -9.04 -0.74 15.09
C ASP A 76 -9.25 0.56 15.89
N GLN A 77 -8.73 1.70 15.42
CA GLN A 77 -8.96 3.03 16.00
C GLN A 77 -10.13 3.80 15.36
N GLY A 78 -10.90 3.16 14.46
CA GLY A 78 -12.01 3.78 13.73
C GLY A 78 -11.59 4.69 12.57
N ASN A 79 -10.30 4.75 12.23
CA ASN A 79 -9.78 5.57 11.14
C ASN A 79 -9.78 4.81 9.81
N ARG A 80 -10.32 5.42 8.75
CA ARG A 80 -10.30 4.85 7.37
C ARG A 80 -8.94 4.95 6.66
N ILE A 81 -7.98 5.63 7.27
CA ILE A 81 -6.61 5.78 6.77
C ILE A 81 -5.64 5.54 7.92
N THR A 82 -4.73 4.58 7.75
CA THR A 82 -3.74 4.18 8.76
C THR A 82 -2.39 4.80 8.40
N PRO A 83 -1.64 5.45 9.33
CA PRO A 83 -0.33 6.00 9.03
C PRO A 83 0.63 4.93 8.50
N SER A 84 1.37 5.23 7.43
CA SER A 84 2.40 4.34 6.87
C SER A 84 3.69 4.46 7.70
N TRP A 85 3.61 3.99 8.94
CA TRP A 85 4.67 4.05 9.96
C TRP A 85 4.85 2.68 10.61
N VAL A 86 6.11 2.34 10.88
CA VAL A 86 6.53 1.19 11.69
C VAL A 86 7.50 1.71 12.74
N ALA A 87 7.42 1.16 13.95
CA ALA A 87 8.39 1.36 15.02
C ALA A 87 8.53 0.03 15.80
N PHE A 88 9.59 -0.09 16.58
CA PHE A 88 9.75 -1.20 17.53
C PHE A 88 9.94 -0.59 18.92
N THR A 89 9.36 -1.22 19.95
CA THR A 89 9.59 -0.82 21.35
C THR A 89 10.94 -1.35 21.85
N ASP A 90 11.41 -0.84 22.98
CA ASP A 90 12.62 -1.35 23.65
C ASP A 90 12.46 -2.82 24.10
N GLY A 91 11.21 -3.29 24.27
CA GLY A 91 10.86 -4.70 24.52
C GLY A 91 10.77 -5.56 23.26
N GLY A 92 11.04 -5.01 22.07
CA GLY A 92 11.02 -5.72 20.79
C GLY A 92 9.68 -5.75 20.06
N GLU A 93 8.57 -5.36 20.71
CA GLU A 93 7.22 -5.33 20.15
C GLU A 93 7.14 -4.45 18.89
N ARG A 94 6.51 -4.97 17.82
CA ARG A 94 6.34 -4.27 16.55
C ARG A 94 5.09 -3.40 16.61
N LEU A 95 5.27 -2.10 16.40
CA LEU A 95 4.18 -1.13 16.29
C LEU A 95 4.00 -0.72 14.83
N ILE A 96 2.75 -0.67 14.37
CA ILE A 96 2.38 -0.20 13.03
C ILE A 96 1.30 0.89 13.18
N GLY A 97 1.23 1.84 12.24
CA GLY A 97 0.15 2.82 12.19
C GLY A 97 0.28 3.96 13.21
N GLU A 98 -0.85 4.29 13.85
CA GLU A 98 -0.95 5.33 14.86
C GLU A 98 -0.08 5.04 16.08
N ALA A 99 0.02 3.79 16.52
CA ALA A 99 0.89 3.39 17.63
C ALA A 99 2.35 3.76 17.35
N ALA A 100 2.89 3.35 16.20
CA ALA A 100 4.25 3.68 15.76
C ALA A 100 4.46 5.20 15.64
N LYS A 101 3.49 5.90 15.06
CA LYS A 101 3.56 7.36 14.84
C LYS A 101 3.50 8.16 16.15
N ASN A 102 2.84 7.65 17.18
CA ASN A 102 2.75 8.29 18.49
C ASN A 102 3.98 8.02 19.36
N GLN A 103 4.61 6.85 19.23
CA GLN A 103 5.71 6.40 20.08
C GLN A 103 7.13 6.67 19.51
N VAL A 104 7.28 7.53 18.51
CA VAL A 104 8.57 7.80 17.85
C VAL A 104 9.65 8.26 18.85
N ARG A 105 10.55 7.34 19.21
CA ARG A 105 11.76 7.53 20.01
C ARG A 105 12.99 7.14 19.17
N GLU A 106 14.18 7.53 19.64
CA GLU A 106 15.41 6.87 19.20
C GLU A 106 15.55 5.58 20.01
N GLY A 107 15.69 4.46 19.32
CA GLY A 107 15.81 3.11 19.89
C GLY A 107 16.77 2.27 19.04
N ASP A 108 16.74 0.95 19.22
CA ASP A 108 17.73 0.04 18.62
C ASP A 108 17.79 0.07 17.08
N VAL A 109 19.00 -0.11 16.57
CA VAL A 109 19.27 -0.14 15.12
C VAL A 109 19.07 -1.55 14.59
N ARG A 110 17.88 -1.79 14.03
CA ARG A 110 17.61 -2.94 13.14
C ARG A 110 17.73 -2.50 11.67
N GLU A 111 18.37 -3.32 10.84
CA GLU A 111 18.42 -3.11 9.39
C GLU A 111 17.26 -3.85 8.73
N PHE A 112 16.49 -3.16 7.89
CA PHE A 112 15.40 -3.73 7.10
C PHE A 112 15.46 -3.17 5.68
N SER A 113 15.08 -3.99 4.71
CA SER A 113 14.80 -3.57 3.34
C SER A 113 13.54 -2.69 3.27
N PRO A 114 13.43 -1.80 2.26
CA PRO A 114 12.18 -1.09 1.97
C PRO A 114 10.97 -2.00 1.78
N GLU A 115 11.19 -3.21 1.28
CA GLU A 115 10.21 -4.25 0.99
C GLU A 115 9.62 -4.81 2.30
N GLU A 116 10.45 -5.21 3.27
CA GLU A 116 10.00 -5.66 4.60
C GLU A 116 9.21 -4.59 5.37
N VAL A 117 9.70 -3.34 5.40
CA VAL A 117 9.00 -2.24 6.08
C VAL A 117 7.64 -1.95 5.41
N SER A 118 7.56 -2.15 4.09
CA SER A 118 6.31 -2.02 3.34
C SER A 118 5.38 -3.21 3.58
N ALA A 119 5.92 -4.43 3.71
CA ALA A 119 5.19 -5.65 4.04
C ALA A 119 4.53 -5.53 5.43
N MET A 120 5.22 -5.00 6.44
CA MET A 120 4.64 -4.75 7.77
C MET A 120 3.40 -3.84 7.69
N VAL A 121 3.45 -2.77 6.86
CA VAL A 121 2.28 -1.91 6.62
C VAL A 121 1.17 -2.66 5.87
N LEU A 122 1.52 -3.51 4.90
CA LEU A 122 0.55 -4.34 4.16
C LEU A 122 -0.11 -5.40 5.07
N THR A 123 0.62 -6.00 6.01
CA THR A 123 0.07 -6.92 7.01
C THR A 123 -1.02 -6.24 7.83
N LYS A 124 -0.80 -5.02 8.33
CA LYS A 124 -1.87 -4.27 9.03
C LYS A 124 -3.05 -3.92 8.12
N MET A 125 -2.82 -3.71 6.81
CA MET A 125 -3.87 -3.51 5.80
C MET A 125 -4.61 -4.79 5.41
N LYS A 126 -4.06 -5.98 5.74
CA LYS A 126 -4.72 -7.29 5.62
C LYS A 126 -5.53 -7.61 6.87
N GLU A 127 -4.94 -7.48 8.05
CA GLU A 127 -5.59 -7.72 9.35
C GLU A 127 -6.87 -6.89 9.54
N THR A 128 -6.87 -5.64 9.05
CA THR A 128 -7.99 -4.71 9.18
C THR A 128 -9.29 -5.26 8.53
N PRO A 129 -9.31 -5.63 7.23
CA PRO A 129 -10.46 -6.30 6.64
C PRO A 129 -10.65 -7.74 7.15
N GLU A 130 -9.61 -8.50 7.50
CA GLU A 130 -9.80 -9.84 8.09
C GLU A 130 -10.63 -9.78 9.39
N ALA A 131 -10.31 -8.82 10.29
CA ALA A 131 -11.07 -8.58 11.51
C ALA A 131 -12.49 -8.04 11.27
N TYR A 132 -12.73 -7.32 10.16
CA TYR A 132 -14.04 -6.82 9.78
C TYR A 132 -14.94 -7.87 9.11
N LEU A 133 -14.33 -8.80 8.35
CA LEU A 133 -15.05 -9.80 7.56
C LEU A 133 -15.21 -11.14 8.27
N GLY A 134 -14.34 -11.47 9.24
CA GLY A 134 -14.31 -12.77 9.91
C GLY A 134 -13.67 -13.89 9.08
N GLU A 135 -12.99 -13.56 7.98
CA GLU A 135 -12.38 -14.51 7.04
C GLU A 135 -10.97 -14.07 6.64
N LYS A 136 -10.13 -15.01 6.17
CA LYS A 136 -8.77 -14.71 5.70
C LYS A 136 -8.77 -14.02 4.33
N VAL A 137 -7.84 -13.08 4.17
CA VAL A 137 -7.65 -12.32 2.92
C VAL A 137 -6.35 -12.77 2.25
N THR A 138 -6.46 -13.33 1.04
CA THR A 138 -5.32 -13.89 0.29
C THR A 138 -4.92 -13.05 -0.92
N ASP A 139 -5.84 -12.28 -1.51
CA ASP A 139 -5.65 -11.65 -2.82
C ASP A 139 -5.78 -10.13 -2.72
N THR A 140 -4.91 -9.39 -3.43
CA THR A 140 -4.93 -7.93 -3.35
C THR A 140 -4.50 -7.22 -4.63
N VAL A 141 -5.05 -6.01 -4.83
CA VAL A 141 -4.49 -4.99 -5.73
C VAL A 141 -3.85 -3.92 -4.88
N VAL A 142 -2.53 -3.74 -5.01
CA VAL A 142 -1.75 -2.70 -4.33
C VAL A 142 -1.44 -1.58 -5.31
N THR A 143 -1.70 -0.32 -4.96
CA THR A 143 -1.41 0.79 -5.86
C THR A 143 0.02 1.34 -5.72
N VAL A 144 0.65 1.64 -6.85
CA VAL A 144 2.01 2.20 -6.98
C VAL A 144 1.99 3.43 -7.88
N PRO A 145 2.85 4.46 -7.72
CA PRO A 145 2.97 5.56 -8.68
C PRO A 145 2.92 5.13 -10.14
N ALA A 146 2.14 5.84 -10.97
CA ALA A 146 2.17 5.64 -12.41
C ALA A 146 3.60 5.72 -12.97
N TYR A 147 4.41 6.65 -12.46
CA TYR A 147 5.83 6.82 -12.79
C TYR A 147 6.81 5.88 -12.06
N PHE A 148 6.36 4.84 -11.36
CA PHE A 148 7.29 3.81 -10.85
C PHE A 148 7.88 3.00 -12.01
N ASP A 149 9.19 2.73 -11.91
CA ASP A 149 9.89 1.81 -12.78
C ASP A 149 9.62 0.33 -12.41
N ASP A 150 10.10 -0.61 -13.25
CA ASP A 150 9.87 -2.06 -13.06
C ASP A 150 10.34 -2.56 -11.68
N ALA A 151 11.51 -2.09 -11.23
CA ALA A 151 12.08 -2.51 -9.94
C ALA A 151 11.22 -2.04 -8.77
N GLN A 152 10.70 -0.81 -8.83
CA GLN A 152 9.81 -0.27 -7.79
C GLN A 152 8.42 -0.94 -7.80
N ARG A 153 7.94 -1.36 -8.97
CA ARG A 153 6.71 -2.15 -9.12
C ARG A 153 6.87 -3.54 -8.53
N GLN A 154 7.98 -4.21 -8.82
CA GLN A 154 8.25 -5.52 -8.22
C GLN A 154 8.47 -5.40 -6.70
N ALA A 155 9.27 -4.47 -6.21
CA ALA A 155 9.47 -4.27 -4.77
C ALA A 155 8.14 -4.17 -3.99
N THR A 156 7.13 -3.53 -4.58
CA THR A 156 5.78 -3.44 -3.98
C THR A 156 5.01 -4.77 -4.05
N LYS A 157 5.24 -5.58 -5.08
CA LYS A 157 4.71 -6.94 -5.20
C LYS A 157 5.40 -7.91 -4.23
N ASP A 158 6.71 -7.83 -4.08
CA ASP A 158 7.51 -8.63 -3.15
C ASP A 158 7.10 -8.32 -1.71
N ALA A 159 6.91 -7.05 -1.36
CA ALA A 159 6.33 -6.64 -0.08
C ALA A 159 4.92 -7.23 0.15
N GLY A 160 4.13 -7.42 -0.91
CA GLY A 160 2.84 -8.13 -0.84
C GLY A 160 3.02 -9.61 -0.51
N LEU A 161 3.95 -10.29 -1.19
CA LEU A 161 4.27 -11.70 -0.92
C LEU A 161 4.76 -11.91 0.52
N ILE A 162 5.65 -11.03 1.01
CA ILE A 162 6.15 -11.03 2.41
C ILE A 162 5.01 -10.82 3.42
N ALA A 163 3.97 -10.05 3.08
CA ALA A 163 2.77 -9.89 3.91
C ALA A 163 1.77 -11.07 3.84
N GLY A 164 2.09 -12.12 3.08
CA GLY A 164 1.21 -13.27 2.81
C GLY A 164 0.08 -12.97 1.83
N LEU A 165 0.26 -12.01 0.92
CA LEU A 165 -0.74 -11.56 -0.06
C LEU A 165 -0.31 -11.85 -1.52
N ASN A 166 -1.21 -12.42 -2.31
CA ASN A 166 -1.09 -12.50 -3.76
C ASN A 166 -1.36 -11.11 -4.38
N ALA A 167 -0.30 -10.30 -4.49
CA ALA A 167 -0.41 -8.90 -4.88
C ALA A 167 -0.28 -8.65 -6.40
N GLN A 168 -1.22 -7.86 -6.93
CA GLN A 168 -1.11 -7.18 -8.23
C GLN A 168 -0.77 -5.70 -8.02
N ALA A 169 0.42 -5.28 -8.45
CA ALA A 169 0.82 -3.87 -8.41
C ALA A 169 0.21 -3.10 -9.58
N ARG A 170 -0.63 -2.07 -9.31
CA ARG A 170 -1.32 -1.26 -10.32
C ARG A 170 -0.97 0.24 -10.23
N PRO A 171 -0.89 0.98 -11.35
CA PRO A 171 -0.69 2.44 -11.34
C PRO A 171 -1.65 3.24 -10.44
N GLY A 172 -1.11 4.31 -9.84
CA GLY A 172 -1.66 5.11 -8.74
C GLY A 172 -0.79 6.36 -8.48
N HIS A 173 -0.89 7.02 -7.32
CA HIS A 173 -0.23 8.32 -7.06
C HIS A 173 0.42 8.46 -5.66
N LEU A 174 1.76 8.58 -5.60
CA LEU A 174 2.55 8.65 -4.35
C LEU A 174 3.74 9.63 -4.47
N ARG A 175 4.21 10.24 -3.35
CA ARG A 175 5.43 11.10 -3.29
C ARG A 175 6.18 11.04 -1.94
N ARG A 176 7.53 10.87 -1.96
CA ARG A 176 8.44 10.67 -0.79
C ARG A 176 8.93 11.95 -0.08
N ARG A 177 9.07 11.95 1.27
CA ARG A 177 10.00 12.78 2.11
C ARG A 177 10.25 12.25 3.56
N PRO A 178 11.50 11.97 3.99
CA PRO A 178 11.95 11.92 5.41
C PRO A 178 12.33 13.35 5.92
N ARG A 179 12.88 13.65 7.10
CA ARG A 179 12.99 13.10 8.50
C ARG A 179 13.21 14.34 9.41
N ALA A 180 12.64 14.39 10.64
CA ALA A 180 12.99 15.29 11.78
C ALA A 180 11.85 15.31 12.84
N GLY A 181 11.72 14.27 13.67
CA GLY A 181 10.56 13.92 14.51
C GLY A 181 9.58 15.05 14.92
N LYS A 182 9.86 15.74 16.03
CA LYS A 182 8.97 16.77 16.62
C LYS A 182 8.67 17.93 15.64
N LEU A 183 9.71 18.55 15.08
CA LEU A 183 9.57 19.68 14.16
C LEU A 183 8.80 19.32 12.89
N ARG A 184 9.04 18.14 12.31
CA ARG A 184 8.31 17.61 11.13
C ARG A 184 6.83 17.43 11.45
N ARG A 185 6.48 16.92 12.64
CA ARG A 185 5.08 16.72 13.06
C ARG A 185 4.33 18.06 13.14
N GLU A 186 4.87 19.04 13.85
CA GLU A 186 4.20 20.35 13.95
C GLU A 186 4.24 21.14 12.63
N CYS A 187 5.27 20.98 11.80
CA CYS A 187 5.28 21.51 10.43
C CYS A 187 4.23 20.86 9.52
N GLU A 188 3.97 19.55 9.65
CA GLU A 188 2.89 18.88 8.91
C GLU A 188 1.52 19.35 9.40
N ARG A 189 1.32 19.47 10.71
CA ARG A 189 0.11 20.03 11.33
C ARG A 189 -0.15 21.46 10.85
N ALA A 190 0.88 22.30 10.86
CA ALA A 190 0.83 23.67 10.34
C ALA A 190 0.48 23.71 8.84
N LYS A 191 1.14 22.88 8.01
CA LYS A 191 0.81 22.73 6.59
C LYS A 191 -0.67 22.37 6.37
N ARG A 192 -1.20 21.41 7.15
CA ARG A 192 -2.62 21.02 7.07
C ARG A 192 -3.56 22.16 7.49
N ALA A 193 -3.24 22.85 8.58
CA ALA A 193 -4.02 24.00 9.06
C ALA A 193 -4.06 25.14 8.01
N LEU A 194 -2.92 25.45 7.38
CA LEU A 194 -2.81 26.52 6.38
C LEU A 194 -3.58 26.26 5.08
N SER A 195 -4.02 25.04 4.79
CA SER A 195 -4.97 24.79 3.70
C SER A 195 -6.31 25.49 3.93
N ASN A 196 -6.74 25.61 5.19
CA ASN A 196 -8.03 26.22 5.57
C ASN A 196 -7.84 27.61 6.20
N GLN A 197 -6.79 27.80 7.00
CA GLN A 197 -6.49 29.03 7.76
C GLN A 197 -5.43 29.90 7.03
N HIS A 198 -5.44 31.21 7.29
CA HIS A 198 -4.46 32.14 6.71
C HIS A 198 -3.13 32.22 7.48
N GLN A 199 -3.12 31.79 8.75
CA GLN A 199 -1.96 31.74 9.62
C GLN A 199 -2.13 30.66 10.67
N VAL A 200 -1.02 30.12 11.17
CA VAL A 200 -0.96 29.14 12.26
C VAL A 200 0.27 29.43 13.11
N ARG A 201 0.23 29.09 14.39
CA ARG A 201 1.40 29.16 15.29
C ARG A 201 2.00 27.75 15.43
N VAL A 202 3.30 27.65 15.24
CA VAL A 202 4.09 26.43 15.40
C VAL A 202 4.73 26.50 16.77
N GLU A 203 4.24 25.70 17.70
CA GLU A 203 4.71 25.68 19.09
C GLU A 203 5.32 24.32 19.40
N ILE A 204 6.56 24.33 19.89
CA ILE A 204 7.32 23.14 20.26
C ILE A 204 8.09 23.44 21.54
N GLU A 205 7.69 22.79 22.63
CA GLU A 205 8.42 22.81 23.89
C GLU A 205 9.72 22.01 23.78
N ALA A 206 10.81 22.56 24.33
CA ALA A 206 12.14 21.98 24.38
C ALA A 206 12.54 21.28 23.06
N LEU A 207 12.57 22.03 21.94
CA LEU A 207 12.98 21.47 20.65
C LEU A 207 14.48 21.13 20.65
N PHE A 208 15.30 21.97 21.29
CA PHE A 208 16.75 21.79 21.40
C PHE A 208 17.26 22.48 22.68
N ASP A 209 18.11 21.81 23.46
CA ASP A 209 18.72 22.32 24.71
C ASP A 209 17.73 22.99 25.71
N GLY A 210 16.50 22.49 25.79
CA GLY A 210 15.45 23.06 26.65
C GLY A 210 14.87 24.39 26.16
N VAL A 211 15.18 24.80 24.92
CA VAL A 211 14.64 26.01 24.28
C VAL A 211 13.34 25.69 23.55
N ASP A 212 12.30 26.44 23.90
CA ASP A 212 11.00 26.40 23.23
C ASP A 212 11.01 27.22 21.94
N ILE A 213 10.20 26.81 20.97
CA ILE A 213 9.93 27.58 19.74
C ILE A 213 8.43 27.87 19.66
N SER A 214 8.07 29.14 19.45
CA SER A 214 6.69 29.58 19.18
C SER A 214 6.67 30.60 18.05
N GLU A 215 6.60 30.10 16.81
CA GLU A 215 6.74 30.89 15.58
C GLU A 215 5.42 30.97 14.80
N GLN A 216 5.15 32.12 14.16
CA GLN A 216 3.95 32.28 13.36
C GLN A 216 4.23 32.05 11.87
N LEU A 217 3.57 31.03 11.28
CA LEU A 217 3.64 30.74 9.86
C LEU A 217 2.36 31.20 9.16
N THR A 218 2.48 32.06 8.15
CA THR A 218 1.35 32.49 7.31
C THR A 218 1.23 31.64 6.04
N ARG A 219 0.02 31.54 5.47
CA ARG A 219 -0.21 30.85 4.18
C ARG A 219 0.64 31.48 3.07
N ALA A 220 0.75 32.81 3.04
CA ALA A 220 1.57 33.52 2.06
C ALA A 220 3.05 33.11 2.15
N ARG A 221 3.62 33.01 3.37
CA ARG A 221 4.99 32.56 3.58
C ARG A 221 5.17 31.08 3.22
N PHE A 222 4.22 30.23 3.58
CA PHE A 222 4.23 28.82 3.17
C PHE A 222 4.17 28.66 1.63
N GLU A 223 3.35 29.45 0.95
CA GLU A 223 3.24 29.45 -0.52
C GLU A 223 4.51 29.95 -1.20
N GLU A 224 5.15 30.98 -0.65
CA GLU A 224 6.44 31.50 -1.12
C GLU A 224 7.53 30.42 -1.03
N LEU A 225 7.68 29.82 0.16
CA LEU A 225 8.69 28.79 0.47
C LEU A 225 8.58 27.52 -0.40
N ASN A 226 7.39 27.22 -0.94
CA ASN A 226 7.12 26.04 -1.76
C ASN A 226 6.75 26.40 -3.22
N SER A 227 6.93 27.66 -3.63
CA SER A 227 6.46 28.17 -4.91
C SER A 227 7.12 27.50 -6.12
N ASP A 228 8.37 27.07 -6.00
CA ASP A 228 9.07 26.28 -7.04
C ASP A 228 8.48 24.85 -7.14
N LEU A 229 8.21 24.20 -6.01
CA LEU A 229 7.63 22.86 -5.93
C LEU A 229 6.22 22.82 -6.52
N PHE A 230 5.42 23.87 -6.26
CA PHE A 230 4.08 24.03 -6.85
C PHE A 230 4.14 24.34 -8.35
N ARG A 231 5.15 25.06 -8.84
CA ARG A 231 5.35 25.26 -10.29
C ARG A 231 5.82 23.97 -10.97
N LYS A 232 6.67 23.17 -10.31
CA LYS A 232 7.16 21.88 -10.82
C LYS A 232 6.04 20.86 -11.06
N THR A 233 4.91 20.89 -10.33
CA THR A 233 3.76 20.01 -10.61
C THR A 233 3.05 20.33 -11.92
N MET A 234 3.19 21.55 -12.45
CA MET A 234 2.58 21.94 -13.73
C MET A 234 3.37 21.46 -14.95
N VAL A 235 4.60 20.94 -14.77
CA VAL A 235 5.40 20.41 -15.88
C VAL A 235 4.84 19.07 -16.39
N PRO A 236 4.59 18.05 -15.53
CA PRO A 236 3.90 16.83 -15.95
C PRO A 236 2.53 17.07 -16.58
N VAL A 237 1.71 17.98 -16.03
CA VAL A 237 0.38 18.31 -16.58
C VAL A 237 0.49 18.81 -18.02
N LYS A 238 1.45 19.71 -18.30
CA LYS A 238 1.69 20.21 -19.66
C LYS A 238 2.21 19.13 -20.62
N LYS A 239 3.07 18.22 -20.12
CA LYS A 239 3.56 17.08 -20.91
C LYS A 239 2.40 16.15 -21.27
N ALA A 240 1.61 15.73 -20.28
CA ALA A 240 0.45 14.85 -20.49
C ALA A 240 -0.57 15.43 -21.49
N MET A 241 -0.88 16.73 -21.42
CA MET A 241 -1.76 17.37 -22.43
C MET A 241 -1.16 17.34 -23.85
N ALA A 242 0.15 17.55 -23.97
CA ALA A 242 0.85 17.52 -25.26
C ALA A 242 0.93 16.10 -25.84
N ASP A 243 1.25 15.12 -25.02
CA ASP A 243 1.33 13.70 -25.38
C ASP A 243 -0.07 13.14 -25.74
N ALA A 244 -1.12 13.53 -25.00
CA ALA A 244 -2.50 13.22 -25.34
C ALA A 244 -3.00 13.98 -26.60
N ARG A 245 -2.27 15.01 -27.05
CA ARG A 245 -2.61 15.91 -28.16
C ARG A 245 -3.93 16.68 -27.94
N LEU A 246 -4.28 16.93 -26.68
CA LEU A 246 -5.53 17.60 -26.28
C LEU A 246 -5.30 19.08 -26.02
N GLN A 247 -6.31 19.89 -26.32
CA GLN A 247 -6.38 21.28 -25.91
C GLN A 247 -7.00 21.39 -24.51
N LYS A 248 -6.79 22.52 -23.84
CA LYS A 248 -7.33 22.78 -22.50
C LYS A 248 -8.86 22.80 -22.45
N SER A 249 -9.50 23.13 -23.58
CA SER A 249 -10.95 23.08 -23.79
C SER A 249 -11.51 21.66 -23.73
N ASP A 250 -10.68 20.67 -24.05
CA ASP A 250 -11.08 19.28 -24.27
C ASP A 250 -11.05 18.49 -22.94
N MET A 251 -10.79 19.17 -21.82
CA MET A 251 -10.85 18.60 -20.47
C MET A 251 -12.24 18.81 -19.88
N ASP A 252 -13.00 17.71 -19.77
CA ASP A 252 -14.37 17.72 -19.24
C ASP A 252 -14.43 17.77 -17.71
N GLU A 253 -13.46 17.19 -17.00
CA GLU A 253 -13.40 17.15 -15.53
C GLU A 253 -11.94 17.29 -15.03
N ILE A 254 -11.77 17.75 -13.79
CA ILE A 254 -10.45 17.83 -13.12
C ILE A 254 -10.59 17.17 -11.74
N VAL A 255 -10.27 15.87 -11.67
CA VAL A 255 -10.31 15.10 -10.43
C VAL A 255 -9.01 15.31 -9.65
N LEU A 256 -9.13 15.70 -8.37
CA LEU A 256 -8.00 15.86 -7.46
C LEU A 256 -7.90 14.68 -6.49
N VAL A 257 -6.72 14.05 -6.44
CA VAL A 257 -6.45 12.87 -5.61
C VAL A 257 -5.17 13.08 -4.79
N GLY A 258 -5.16 12.55 -3.57
CA GLY A 258 -4.13 12.71 -2.54
C GLY A 258 -4.26 14.02 -1.76
N GLY A 259 -4.29 13.96 -0.43
CA GLY A 259 -4.59 15.10 0.45
C GLY A 259 -3.68 16.34 0.34
N SER A 260 -2.54 16.28 -0.34
CA SER A 260 -1.77 17.49 -0.69
C SER A 260 -2.46 18.38 -1.72
N THR A 261 -3.40 17.86 -2.51
CA THR A 261 -4.25 18.66 -3.42
C THR A 261 -5.21 19.59 -2.69
N ARG A 262 -5.40 19.42 -1.37
CA ARG A 262 -6.15 20.34 -0.50
C ARG A 262 -5.46 21.71 -0.32
N ILE A 263 -4.20 21.88 -0.75
CA ILE A 263 -3.47 23.15 -0.70
C ILE A 263 -4.09 24.14 -1.72
N PRO A 264 -4.62 25.30 -1.29
CA PRO A 264 -5.31 26.26 -2.18
C PRO A 264 -4.47 26.68 -3.39
N LYS A 265 -3.15 26.83 -3.21
CA LYS A 265 -2.25 27.23 -4.29
C LYS A 265 -2.15 26.24 -5.44
N LEU A 266 -2.23 24.94 -5.16
CA LEU A 266 -2.22 23.90 -6.20
C LEU A 266 -3.54 23.89 -6.98
N GLN A 267 -4.66 24.04 -6.29
CA GLN A 267 -5.98 24.15 -6.92
C GLN A 267 -6.05 25.40 -7.81
N GLN A 268 -5.56 26.54 -7.32
CA GLN A 268 -5.49 27.78 -8.10
C GLN A 268 -4.63 27.63 -9.36
N LEU A 269 -3.44 27.01 -9.26
CA LEU A 269 -2.55 26.81 -10.42
C LEU A 269 -3.18 25.92 -11.51
N LEU A 270 -3.94 24.89 -11.12
CA LEU A 270 -4.68 24.05 -12.05
C LEU A 270 -5.87 24.80 -12.67
N LYS A 271 -6.66 25.50 -11.86
CA LYS A 271 -7.78 26.35 -12.30
C LYS A 271 -7.33 27.43 -13.29
N ASP A 272 -6.24 28.14 -12.98
CA ASP A 272 -5.63 29.15 -13.86
C ASP A 272 -5.15 28.52 -15.18
N TYR A 273 -4.55 27.33 -15.11
CA TYR A 273 -4.09 26.62 -16.31
C TYR A 273 -5.27 26.17 -17.18
N PHE A 274 -6.35 25.67 -16.61
CA PHE A 274 -7.58 25.26 -17.31
C PHE A 274 -8.64 26.38 -17.38
N ASN A 275 -8.20 27.62 -17.59
CA ASN A 275 -9.06 28.76 -17.98
C ASN A 275 -10.23 29.05 -17.02
N GLY A 276 -10.07 28.77 -15.73
CA GLY A 276 -11.06 28.99 -14.69
C GLY A 276 -11.91 27.76 -14.33
N LYS A 277 -11.71 26.62 -15.00
CA LYS A 277 -12.42 25.36 -14.70
C LYS A 277 -12.17 24.91 -13.26
N GLU A 278 -13.26 24.66 -12.53
CA GLU A 278 -13.19 24.19 -11.14
C GLU A 278 -12.90 22.68 -11.08
N PRO A 279 -12.11 22.21 -10.09
CA PRO A 279 -11.97 20.79 -9.81
C PRO A 279 -13.25 20.14 -9.30
N SER A 280 -13.42 18.87 -9.67
CA SER A 280 -14.55 18.02 -9.28
C SER A 280 -14.58 17.81 -7.76
N ARG A 281 -15.76 17.93 -7.13
CA ARG A 281 -15.92 17.84 -5.66
C ARG A 281 -16.52 16.52 -5.15
N GLY A 282 -16.98 15.65 -6.04
CA GLY A 282 -17.63 14.37 -5.69
C GLY A 282 -16.68 13.23 -5.31
N VAL A 283 -15.36 13.48 -5.28
CA VAL A 283 -14.34 12.46 -5.06
C VAL A 283 -13.58 12.78 -3.78
N ASN A 284 -13.49 11.82 -2.85
CA ASN A 284 -12.67 11.98 -1.65
C ASN A 284 -11.19 11.76 -2.01
N PRO A 285 -10.31 12.79 -1.93
CA PRO A 285 -8.94 12.67 -2.40
C PRO A 285 -8.11 11.67 -1.59
N ASP A 286 -8.52 11.32 -0.37
CA ASP A 286 -7.76 10.42 0.51
C ASP A 286 -8.26 8.96 0.49
N GLU A 287 -9.42 8.67 -0.13
CA GLU A 287 -10.00 7.32 -0.25
C GLU A 287 -10.08 6.82 -1.70
N ALA A 288 -10.08 7.72 -2.70
CA ALA A 288 -10.37 7.37 -4.10
C ALA A 288 -9.41 6.36 -4.75
N VAL A 289 -8.16 6.29 -4.29
CA VAL A 289 -7.16 5.35 -4.80
C VAL A 289 -7.48 3.92 -4.35
N ALA A 290 -7.70 3.72 -3.04
CA ALA A 290 -8.14 2.44 -2.49
C ALA A 290 -9.53 2.03 -3.04
N TYR A 291 -10.42 3.01 -3.26
CA TYR A 291 -11.71 2.75 -3.90
C TYR A 291 -11.54 2.16 -5.31
N GLY A 292 -10.69 2.77 -6.14
CA GLY A 292 -10.39 2.26 -7.48
C GLY A 292 -9.72 0.88 -7.47
N ALA A 293 -8.80 0.65 -6.52
CA ALA A 293 -8.18 -0.66 -6.31
C ALA A 293 -9.22 -1.73 -5.92
N ALA A 294 -10.18 -1.40 -5.05
CA ALA A 294 -11.24 -2.33 -4.65
C ALA A 294 -12.18 -2.67 -5.82
N VAL A 295 -12.56 -1.70 -6.66
CA VAL A 295 -13.29 -1.97 -7.92
C VAL A 295 -12.47 -2.92 -8.82
N GLN A 296 -11.16 -2.69 -8.95
CA GLN A 296 -10.29 -3.54 -9.75
C GLN A 296 -10.20 -4.98 -9.19
N CYS A 297 -10.20 -5.17 -7.87
CA CYS A 297 -10.35 -6.48 -7.22
C CYS A 297 -11.70 -7.12 -7.57
N GLY A 298 -12.81 -6.39 -7.40
CA GLY A 298 -14.15 -6.88 -7.74
C GLY A 298 -14.25 -7.39 -9.18
N ILE A 299 -13.63 -6.70 -10.14
CA ILE A 299 -13.55 -7.13 -11.55
C ILE A 299 -12.70 -8.39 -11.72
N LEU A 300 -11.52 -8.45 -11.08
CA LEU A 300 -10.59 -9.58 -11.21
C LEU A 300 -11.14 -10.87 -10.58
N SER A 301 -11.86 -10.75 -9.46
CA SER A 301 -12.55 -11.85 -8.79
C SER A 301 -13.89 -12.22 -9.42
N GLY A 302 -14.34 -11.52 -10.47
CA GLY A 302 -15.61 -11.78 -11.15
C GLY A 302 -16.88 -11.37 -10.37
N HIS A 303 -16.73 -10.64 -9.27
CA HIS A 303 -17.84 -10.19 -8.42
C HIS A 303 -18.47 -8.85 -8.88
N ALA A 304 -17.71 -8.01 -9.61
CA ALA A 304 -18.26 -6.82 -10.25
C ALA A 304 -19.02 -7.20 -11.53
N LYS A 305 -20.27 -6.73 -11.64
CA LYS A 305 -21.17 -7.02 -12.77
C LYS A 305 -21.07 -6.02 -13.93
N ASP A 306 -20.19 -5.03 -13.82
CA ASP A 306 -20.02 -3.98 -14.83
C ASP A 306 -19.08 -4.43 -15.96
N ASP A 307 -19.45 -4.12 -17.21
CA ASP A 307 -18.62 -4.29 -18.42
C ASP A 307 -17.45 -3.28 -18.46
N MET A 308 -16.68 -3.17 -17.38
CA MET A 308 -15.59 -2.22 -17.21
C MET A 308 -14.26 -2.78 -17.72
N VAL A 309 -13.83 -2.30 -18.89
CA VAL A 309 -12.53 -2.64 -19.49
C VAL A 309 -11.52 -1.52 -19.19
N VAL A 310 -10.53 -1.81 -18.36
CA VAL A 310 -9.40 -0.89 -18.08
C VAL A 310 -8.27 -1.14 -19.08
N ILE A 311 -7.85 -0.09 -19.78
CA ILE A 311 -6.65 -0.07 -20.64
C ILE A 311 -5.71 1.00 -20.07
N ASP A 312 -4.48 0.59 -19.77
CA ASP A 312 -3.45 1.45 -19.19
C ASP A 312 -2.21 1.49 -20.12
N VAL A 313 -1.26 2.39 -19.86
CA VAL A 313 -0.09 2.64 -20.70
C VAL A 313 1.22 2.58 -19.91
N ALA A 314 2.28 2.07 -20.54
CA ALA A 314 3.63 2.21 -20.00
C ALA A 314 4.06 3.68 -20.03
N THR A 315 4.59 4.19 -18.92
CA THR A 315 4.74 5.65 -18.68
C THR A 315 6.10 6.25 -19.08
N LEU A 316 7.00 5.44 -19.63
CA LEU A 316 8.40 5.78 -19.89
C LEU A 316 8.89 5.03 -21.13
N THR A 317 9.62 5.72 -22.00
CA THR A 317 10.10 5.19 -23.29
C THR A 317 11.15 4.09 -23.10
N LEU A 318 11.01 3.01 -23.89
CA LEU A 318 11.93 1.88 -23.95
C LEU A 318 12.83 2.01 -25.19
N ASP A 319 14.14 1.96 -24.97
CA ASP A 319 15.16 2.01 -26.02
C ASP A 319 16.05 0.76 -25.98
N MET A 320 16.73 0.47 -27.09
CA MET A 320 17.71 -0.60 -27.20
C MET A 320 19.03 -0.04 -27.75
N GLU A 321 20.13 -0.41 -27.10
CA GLU A 321 21.50 -0.18 -27.54
C GLU A 321 22.11 -1.51 -27.99
N THR A 322 22.87 -1.50 -29.09
CA THR A 322 23.65 -2.65 -29.56
C THR A 322 25.13 -2.28 -29.61
N VAL A 323 25.99 -3.11 -29.02
CA VAL A 323 27.45 -2.87 -29.08
C VAL A 323 27.91 -2.82 -30.55
N GLY A 324 28.57 -1.72 -30.92
CA GLY A 324 28.97 -1.38 -32.29
C GLY A 324 28.16 -0.25 -32.96
N GLY A 325 27.07 0.21 -32.34
CA GLY A 325 26.23 1.32 -32.84
C GLY A 325 26.63 2.70 -32.33
N GLY A 326 27.86 3.14 -32.58
CA GLY A 326 28.26 4.55 -32.35
C GLY A 326 27.60 5.51 -33.35
N ASP A 327 27.46 6.79 -32.95
CA ASP A 327 26.92 7.88 -33.78
C ASP A 327 27.49 7.91 -35.21
N ASP A 328 26.68 8.40 -36.17
CA ASP A 328 27.04 8.58 -37.59
C ASP A 328 28.23 9.54 -37.80
N GLN A 329 29.46 9.06 -37.59
CA GLN A 329 30.69 9.64 -38.15
C GLN A 329 31.56 8.54 -38.75
N ALA A 330 31.88 8.72 -40.03
CA ALA A 330 32.57 7.73 -40.84
C ALA A 330 34.03 7.50 -40.38
N TYR A 331 34.32 6.28 -39.94
CA TYR A 331 35.67 5.75 -39.82
C TYR A 331 35.79 4.48 -40.68
N PRO A 332 36.64 4.48 -41.73
CA PRO A 332 36.84 3.33 -42.60
C PRO A 332 38.09 2.53 -42.19
N GLU A 333 38.04 1.81 -41.07
CA GLU A 333 39.09 0.86 -40.70
C GLU A 333 38.52 -0.51 -40.31
N GLU A 334 39.18 -1.57 -40.78
CA GLU A 334 38.90 -2.94 -40.41
C GLU A 334 39.27 -3.13 -38.93
N HIS A 335 38.29 -3.36 -38.07
CA HIS A 335 38.51 -3.78 -36.69
C HIS A 335 37.91 -5.17 -36.51
N GLY A 336 38.71 -6.07 -35.91
CA GLY A 336 38.54 -7.51 -36.02
C GLY A 336 37.39 -8.10 -35.21
N ASP A 337 37.22 -9.41 -35.36
CA ASP A 337 36.18 -10.22 -34.74
C ASP A 337 36.21 -10.10 -33.20
N SER A 338 35.31 -9.29 -32.65
CA SER A 338 34.81 -9.43 -31.28
C SER A 338 33.44 -10.11 -31.36
N ASP A 339 33.41 -11.41 -31.05
CA ASP A 339 32.21 -12.26 -31.17
C ASP A 339 31.09 -11.91 -30.16
N GLU A 340 31.35 -11.03 -29.19
CA GLU A 340 30.39 -10.60 -28.17
C GLU A 340 29.53 -9.43 -28.67
N LYS A 341 28.26 -9.71 -29.00
CA LYS A 341 27.25 -8.72 -29.39
C LYS A 341 26.24 -8.49 -28.27
N ASP A 342 26.69 -7.92 -27.16
CA ASP A 342 25.79 -7.45 -26.10
C ASP A 342 24.75 -6.46 -26.67
N ALA A 343 23.49 -6.63 -26.28
CA ALA A 343 22.44 -5.64 -26.48
C ALA A 343 21.82 -5.21 -25.15
N GLY A 344 21.79 -3.90 -24.87
CA GLY A 344 21.28 -3.32 -23.62
C GLY A 344 19.91 -2.66 -23.80
N VAL A 345 18.92 -3.04 -22.98
CA VAL A 345 17.61 -2.36 -22.93
C VAL A 345 17.68 -1.23 -21.92
N HIS A 346 17.23 -0.05 -22.33
CA HIS A 346 17.24 1.16 -21.53
C HIS A 346 15.83 1.74 -21.36
N HIS A 347 15.62 2.48 -20.27
CA HIS A 347 14.35 3.11 -19.91
C HIS A 347 14.56 4.58 -19.56
N GLY A 348 13.90 5.47 -20.28
CA GLY A 348 14.00 6.90 -20.01
C GLY A 348 13.66 7.78 -21.20
N GLU A 349 13.71 9.08 -20.98
CA GLU A 349 13.27 10.11 -21.92
C GLU A 349 14.44 10.94 -22.48
N HIS A 350 15.68 10.61 -22.11
CA HIS A 350 16.87 11.27 -22.64
C HIS A 350 17.13 10.86 -24.09
N CYS A 351 17.78 11.75 -24.85
CA CYS A 351 18.05 11.54 -26.27
C CYS A 351 19.18 10.54 -26.57
N MET A 352 19.97 10.17 -25.56
CA MET A 352 21.07 9.22 -25.65
C MET A 352 20.78 8.03 -24.72
N THR A 353 20.92 6.80 -25.23
CA THR A 353 20.68 5.55 -24.48
C THR A 353 21.47 5.47 -23.18
N LYS A 354 22.75 5.87 -23.21
CA LYS A 354 23.65 5.92 -22.05
C LYS A 354 23.19 6.84 -20.91
N ASP A 355 22.32 7.82 -21.20
CA ASP A 355 21.74 8.74 -20.22
C ASP A 355 20.37 8.25 -19.70
N ASN A 356 19.83 7.17 -20.29
CA ASN A 356 18.65 6.45 -19.83
C ASN A 356 19.06 5.30 -18.87
N LYS A 357 18.12 4.81 -18.06
CA LYS A 357 18.38 3.75 -17.08
C LYS A 357 18.52 2.39 -17.79
N LEU A 358 19.70 1.77 -17.77
CA LEU A 358 19.86 0.38 -18.21
C LEU A 358 18.95 -0.53 -17.36
N LEU A 359 18.07 -1.28 -18.01
CA LEU A 359 17.21 -2.28 -17.40
C LEU A 359 17.90 -3.65 -17.37
N GLY A 360 18.60 -4.03 -18.43
CA GLY A 360 19.32 -5.30 -18.53
C GLY A 360 20.04 -5.47 -19.87
N LYS A 361 20.82 -6.55 -19.98
CA LYS A 361 21.58 -6.93 -21.18
C LYS A 361 21.17 -8.31 -21.67
N PHE A 362 21.29 -8.53 -22.98
CA PHE A 362 21.25 -9.85 -23.60
C PHE A 362 22.65 -10.23 -24.08
N ASP A 363 23.08 -11.43 -23.74
CA ASP A 363 24.08 -12.14 -24.54
C ASP A 363 23.39 -12.64 -25.81
N LEU A 364 23.98 -12.34 -26.96
CA LEU A 364 23.52 -12.76 -28.30
C LEU A 364 24.59 -13.61 -29.01
N SER A 365 25.35 -14.38 -28.23
CA SER A 365 26.39 -15.30 -28.69
C SER A 365 25.84 -16.43 -29.57
N GLY A 366 26.64 -16.82 -30.57
CA GLY A 366 26.34 -17.94 -31.47
C GLY A 366 25.44 -17.63 -32.68
N ILE A 367 25.12 -16.37 -32.95
CA ILE A 367 24.35 -15.97 -34.14
C ILE A 367 25.24 -16.00 -35.40
N PRO A 368 24.87 -16.75 -36.46
CA PRO A 368 25.70 -16.86 -37.66
C PRO A 368 25.81 -15.52 -38.43
N PRO A 369 26.95 -15.22 -39.07
CA PRO A 369 27.12 -14.00 -39.86
C PRO A 369 26.10 -13.90 -41.00
N ALA A 370 25.40 -12.76 -41.08
CA ALA A 370 24.39 -12.49 -42.10
C ALA A 370 24.68 -11.18 -42.87
N PRO A 371 24.23 -11.04 -44.13
CA PRO A 371 24.42 -9.83 -44.91
C PRO A 371 23.78 -8.59 -44.23
N ARG A 372 24.54 -7.49 -44.19
CA ARG A 372 24.13 -6.21 -43.59
C ARG A 372 22.76 -5.75 -44.14
N GLY A 373 21.82 -5.46 -43.25
CA GLY A 373 20.42 -5.15 -43.59
C GLY A 373 19.44 -6.33 -43.51
N THR A 374 19.91 -7.55 -43.21
CA THR A 374 19.04 -8.71 -42.97
C THR A 374 18.79 -8.89 -41.46
N PRO A 375 17.59 -8.59 -40.93
CA PRO A 375 17.32 -8.74 -39.49
C PRO A 375 17.24 -10.23 -39.11
N GLN A 376 18.26 -10.73 -38.43
CA GLN A 376 18.28 -12.08 -37.86
C GLN A 376 17.60 -12.15 -36.49
N ILE A 377 17.54 -11.04 -35.74
CA ILE A 377 17.03 -11.01 -34.37
C ILE A 377 15.67 -10.32 -34.32
N GLU A 378 14.68 -11.00 -33.74
CA GLU A 378 13.43 -10.42 -33.28
C GLU A 378 13.53 -10.14 -31.79
N VAL A 379 13.28 -8.90 -31.38
CA VAL A 379 13.09 -8.58 -29.97
C VAL A 379 11.65 -8.16 -29.78
N THR A 380 10.95 -8.91 -28.92
CA THR A 380 9.56 -8.69 -28.55
C THR A 380 9.52 -8.14 -27.13
N PHE A 381 8.88 -6.98 -26.98
CA PHE A 381 8.60 -6.36 -25.69
C PHE A 381 7.14 -6.65 -25.33
N GLU A 382 6.93 -7.35 -24.23
CA GLU A 382 5.62 -7.69 -23.66
C GLU A 382 5.48 -7.00 -22.31
N VAL A 383 4.59 -6.01 -22.21
CA VAL A 383 4.21 -5.40 -20.93
C VAL A 383 2.97 -6.12 -20.40
N ASP A 384 3.04 -6.64 -19.18
CA ASP A 384 1.90 -7.35 -18.56
C ASP A 384 0.90 -6.41 -17.88
N VAL A 385 -0.17 -6.98 -17.31
CA VAL A 385 -1.27 -6.23 -16.67
C VAL A 385 -0.88 -5.44 -15.41
N ASN A 386 0.33 -5.65 -14.87
CA ASN A 386 0.90 -4.90 -13.75
C ASN A 386 1.85 -3.78 -14.23
N GLY A 387 2.10 -3.70 -15.53
CA GLY A 387 3.12 -2.82 -16.12
C GLY A 387 4.54 -3.36 -15.99
N ILE A 388 4.72 -4.67 -15.74
CA ILE A 388 6.04 -5.32 -15.67
C ILE A 388 6.51 -5.67 -17.08
N LEU A 389 7.80 -5.44 -17.37
CA LEU A 389 8.38 -5.65 -18.71
C LEU A 389 9.01 -7.04 -18.85
N HIS A 390 8.45 -7.83 -19.75
CA HIS A 390 9.04 -9.08 -20.24
C HIS A 390 9.68 -8.80 -21.59
N VAL A 391 10.94 -9.22 -21.81
CA VAL A 391 11.57 -9.10 -23.13
C VAL A 391 12.04 -10.46 -23.61
N LYS A 392 11.77 -10.73 -24.89
CA LYS A 392 12.14 -11.97 -25.54
C LYS A 392 12.96 -11.66 -26.77
N ALA A 393 14.18 -12.16 -26.82
CA ALA A 393 15.00 -12.17 -28.03
C ALA A 393 14.84 -13.53 -28.72
N ALA A 394 14.65 -13.53 -30.04
CA ALA A 394 14.54 -14.73 -30.85
C ALA A 394 15.31 -14.57 -32.16
N ASP A 395 16.19 -15.52 -32.46
CA ASP A 395 16.86 -15.62 -33.75
C ASP A 395 15.90 -16.23 -34.78
N LYS A 396 15.55 -15.46 -35.82
CA LYS A 396 14.69 -15.88 -36.93
C LYS A 396 15.35 -16.93 -37.84
N GLY A 397 16.68 -17.03 -37.83
CA GLY A 397 17.44 -17.99 -38.63
C GLY A 397 17.53 -19.36 -37.98
N THR A 398 17.84 -19.43 -36.68
CA THR A 398 17.95 -20.71 -35.95
C THR A 398 16.69 -21.13 -35.20
N GLY A 399 15.75 -20.22 -34.97
CA GLY A 399 14.57 -20.45 -34.12
C GLY A 399 14.87 -20.50 -32.62
N ARG A 400 16.14 -20.30 -32.21
CA ARG A 400 16.53 -20.19 -30.79
C ARG A 400 15.94 -18.89 -30.23
N SER A 401 15.24 -18.98 -29.11
CA SER A 401 14.76 -17.79 -28.39
C SER A 401 15.12 -17.84 -26.92
N GLU A 402 15.64 -16.74 -26.41
CA GLU A 402 15.86 -16.54 -24.98
C GLU A 402 14.84 -15.52 -24.48
N LYS A 403 14.03 -15.94 -23.50
CA LYS A 403 13.15 -15.03 -22.78
C LYS A 403 13.89 -14.61 -21.51
N VAL A 404 14.25 -13.33 -21.45
CA VAL A 404 14.78 -12.70 -20.24
C VAL A 404 13.67 -11.81 -19.70
N THR A 405 13.01 -12.25 -18.62
CA THR A 405 12.31 -11.29 -17.77
C THR A 405 13.37 -10.30 -17.33
N ILE A 406 13.27 -9.01 -17.71
CA ILE A 406 14.34 -8.06 -17.41
C ILE A 406 14.24 -7.67 -15.94
N THR A 407 14.84 -8.51 -15.10
CA THR A 407 15.19 -8.18 -13.74
C THR A 407 16.34 -7.18 -13.81
N SER A 408 16.14 -5.97 -13.27
CA SER A 408 17.25 -5.03 -13.14
C SER A 408 18.15 -5.50 -12.00
N ASP A 409 19.12 -6.34 -12.34
CA ASP A 409 20.00 -7.00 -11.38
C ASP A 409 20.91 -5.98 -10.69
N THR A 410 20.54 -5.69 -9.45
CA THR A 410 21.34 -5.11 -8.34
C THR A 410 20.47 -4.76 -7.13
N ARG A 411 19.13 -4.83 -7.23
CA ARG A 411 18.19 -4.46 -6.14
C ARG A 411 16.88 -5.27 -6.04
N ARG A 412 16.77 -6.40 -6.74
CA ARG A 412 15.59 -7.28 -6.68
C ARG A 412 15.94 -8.43 -5.73
N LEU A 413 15.03 -8.80 -4.83
CA LEU A 413 15.25 -9.90 -3.91
C LEU A 413 15.25 -11.23 -4.68
N SER A 414 16.16 -12.14 -4.33
CA SER A 414 16.11 -13.53 -4.78
C SER A 414 14.95 -14.28 -4.12
N GLN A 415 14.52 -15.41 -4.71
CA GLN A 415 13.46 -16.22 -4.09
C GLN A 415 13.84 -16.70 -2.69
N GLU A 416 15.11 -17.05 -2.46
CA GLU A 416 15.64 -17.46 -1.15
C GLU A 416 15.59 -16.32 -0.12
N GLU A 417 15.79 -15.06 -0.56
CA GLU A 417 15.60 -13.89 0.32
C GLU A 417 14.13 -13.61 0.60
N ILE A 418 13.25 -13.75 -0.40
CA ILE A 418 11.79 -13.59 -0.23
C ILE A 418 11.27 -14.66 0.74
N ASP A 419 11.63 -15.93 0.55
CA ASP A 419 11.17 -17.04 1.39
C ASP A 419 11.65 -16.87 2.85
N ARG A 420 12.87 -16.36 3.04
CA ARG A 420 13.37 -16.00 4.39
C ARG A 420 12.59 -14.82 4.99
N MET A 421 12.35 -13.76 4.22
CA MET A 421 11.58 -12.59 4.69
C MET A 421 10.11 -12.94 5.00
N VAL A 422 9.52 -13.90 4.27
CA VAL A 422 8.18 -14.46 4.57
C VAL A 422 8.22 -15.15 5.93
N HIS A 423 9.21 -16.01 6.20
CA HIS A 423 9.37 -16.67 7.51
C HIS A 423 9.56 -15.65 8.65
N GLU A 424 10.43 -14.66 8.47
CA GLU A 424 10.64 -13.58 9.45
C GLU A 424 9.33 -12.77 9.68
N ALA A 425 8.53 -12.55 8.63
CA ALA A 425 7.24 -11.87 8.73
C ALA A 425 6.15 -12.72 9.42
N GLU A 426 6.19 -14.05 9.27
CA GLU A 426 5.35 -15.00 10.00
C GLU A 426 5.73 -15.05 11.49
N GLU A 427 7.03 -15.09 11.83
CA GLU A 427 7.51 -15.00 13.22
C GLU A 427 7.01 -13.70 13.90
N PHE A 428 7.15 -12.54 13.24
CA PHE A 428 6.59 -11.29 13.77
C PHE A 428 5.06 -11.30 13.89
N ALA A 429 4.34 -12.05 13.05
CA ALA A 429 2.88 -12.17 13.17
C ALA A 429 2.49 -13.04 14.37
N GLU A 430 3.26 -14.08 14.70
CA GLU A 430 3.08 -14.85 15.93
C GLU A 430 3.41 -14.02 17.19
N GLU A 431 4.48 -13.20 17.14
CA GLU A 431 4.82 -12.28 18.23
C GLU A 431 3.73 -11.24 18.46
N ASP A 432 3.24 -10.59 17.39
CA ASP A 432 2.15 -9.61 17.47
C ASP A 432 0.84 -10.25 17.96
N GLN A 433 0.55 -11.51 17.58
CA GLN A 433 -0.59 -12.25 18.11
C GLN A 433 -0.45 -12.52 19.62
N LYS A 434 0.72 -12.99 20.08
CA LYS A 434 0.98 -13.22 21.52
C LYS A 434 0.86 -11.91 22.32
N ALA A 435 1.43 -10.81 21.79
CA ALA A 435 1.33 -9.49 22.40
C ALA A 435 -0.14 -9.02 22.49
N ARG A 436 -0.94 -9.25 21.44
CA ARG A 436 -2.37 -8.94 21.43
C ARG A 436 -3.16 -9.78 22.44
N GLU A 437 -2.95 -11.10 22.48
CA GLU A 437 -3.64 -11.99 23.43
C GLU A 437 -3.32 -11.63 24.89
N ARG A 438 -2.07 -11.24 25.18
CA ARG A 438 -1.62 -10.71 26.47
C ARG A 438 -2.33 -9.40 26.84
N VAL A 439 -2.43 -8.46 25.90
CA VAL A 439 -3.17 -7.19 26.09
C VAL A 439 -4.67 -7.45 26.29
N ASP A 440 -5.27 -8.38 25.55
CA ASP A 440 -6.68 -8.73 25.71
C ASP A 440 -6.94 -9.43 27.07
N ALA A 441 -6.03 -10.28 27.55
CA ALA A 441 -6.09 -10.86 28.91
C ALA A 441 -5.99 -9.80 30.01
N ARG A 442 -5.03 -8.86 29.89
CA ARG A 442 -4.93 -7.70 30.80
C ARG A 442 -6.20 -6.84 30.78
N ASN A 443 -6.73 -6.52 29.61
CA ASN A 443 -7.93 -5.71 29.46
C ASN A 443 -9.15 -6.37 30.10
N LYS A 444 -9.28 -7.71 30.02
CA LYS A 444 -10.33 -8.48 30.74
C LYS A 444 -10.19 -8.32 32.25
N LEU A 445 -8.98 -8.47 32.79
CA LEU A 445 -8.70 -8.29 34.22
C LEU A 445 -9.01 -6.85 34.67
N GLU A 446 -8.51 -5.82 33.98
CA GLU A 446 -8.82 -4.41 34.29
C GLU A 446 -10.33 -4.12 34.22
N THR A 447 -11.02 -4.69 33.24
CA THR A 447 -12.47 -4.53 33.09
C THR A 447 -13.23 -5.19 34.24
N TYR A 448 -12.86 -6.41 34.62
CA TYR A 448 -13.49 -7.11 35.75
C TYR A 448 -13.22 -6.39 37.08
N VAL A 449 -11.98 -5.97 37.31
CA VAL A 449 -11.58 -5.13 38.46
C VAL A 449 -12.43 -3.86 38.55
N TYR A 450 -12.66 -3.17 37.44
CA TYR A 450 -13.52 -1.98 37.39
C TYR A 450 -15.00 -2.31 37.62
N GLN A 451 -15.50 -3.41 37.05
CA GLN A 451 -16.88 -3.88 37.25
C GLN A 451 -17.16 -4.22 38.71
N VAL A 452 -16.29 -5.03 39.35
CA VAL A 452 -16.42 -5.40 40.77
C VAL A 452 -16.36 -4.14 41.65
N LYS A 453 -15.40 -3.24 41.40
CA LYS A 453 -15.31 -1.97 42.13
C LYS A 453 -16.58 -1.13 42.02
N SER A 454 -17.10 -0.94 40.80
CA SER A 454 -18.34 -0.19 40.58
C SER A 454 -19.58 -0.89 41.17
N ALA A 455 -19.56 -2.22 41.30
CA ALA A 455 -20.64 -2.98 41.95
C ALA A 455 -20.62 -2.81 43.47
N VAL A 456 -19.43 -2.79 44.09
CA VAL A 456 -19.27 -2.53 45.54
C VAL A 456 -19.58 -1.06 45.87
N ASP A 457 -19.20 -0.12 45.00
CA ASP A 457 -19.52 1.31 45.16
C ASP A 457 -21.02 1.64 44.95
N ASP A 458 -21.84 0.74 44.38
CA ASP A 458 -23.29 0.97 44.26
C ASP A 458 -24.01 0.73 45.60
N SER A 459 -24.61 1.79 46.13
CA SER A 459 -25.54 1.80 47.26
C SER A 459 -26.52 0.61 47.34
N ASN A 460 -27.07 0.13 46.22
CA ASN A 460 -28.01 -1.01 46.21
C ASN A 460 -27.37 -2.34 46.58
N MET A 461 -26.05 -2.46 46.43
CA MET A 461 -25.25 -3.65 46.70
C MET A 461 -24.47 -3.48 48.01
N ALA A 462 -23.87 -2.31 48.22
CA ALA A 462 -23.18 -1.92 49.46
C ALA A 462 -24.06 -2.09 50.72
N ASP A 463 -25.33 -1.67 50.67
CA ASP A 463 -26.29 -1.81 51.79
C ASP A 463 -26.67 -3.28 52.10
N LYS A 464 -26.24 -4.25 51.27
CA LYS A 464 -26.59 -5.68 51.36
C LYS A 464 -25.38 -6.61 51.52
N MET A 465 -24.16 -6.05 51.50
CA MET A 465 -22.94 -6.76 51.85
C MET A 465 -22.69 -6.62 53.36
N ASP A 466 -22.29 -7.71 54.01
CA ASP A 466 -21.82 -7.62 55.39
C ASP A 466 -20.42 -6.95 55.40
N ALA A 467 -20.04 -6.25 56.47
CA ALA A 467 -18.77 -5.50 56.49
C ALA A 467 -17.53 -6.39 56.18
N ASP A 468 -17.50 -7.60 56.71
CA ASP A 468 -16.48 -8.64 56.46
C ASP A 468 -16.50 -9.18 55.00
N GLU A 469 -17.56 -8.93 54.23
CA GLU A 469 -17.67 -9.28 52.81
C GLU A 469 -17.18 -8.12 51.94
N THR A 470 -17.57 -6.88 52.27
CA THR A 470 -17.08 -5.66 51.62
C THR A 470 -15.56 -5.52 51.74
N GLU A 471 -15.01 -5.65 52.95
CA GLU A 471 -13.57 -5.51 53.20
C GLU A 471 -12.74 -6.51 52.38
N LYS A 472 -13.21 -7.77 52.23
CA LYS A 472 -12.52 -8.79 51.42
C LYS A 472 -12.54 -8.48 49.93
N VAL A 473 -13.66 -8.01 49.39
CA VAL A 473 -13.76 -7.69 47.96
C VAL A 473 -12.96 -6.43 47.64
N GLU A 474 -13.01 -5.41 48.49
CA GLU A 474 -12.17 -4.21 48.36
C GLU A 474 -10.67 -4.53 48.44
N GLU A 475 -10.26 -5.40 49.36
CA GLU A 475 -8.87 -5.85 49.50
C GLU A 475 -8.40 -6.61 48.25
N ALA A 476 -9.17 -7.59 47.76
CA ALA A 476 -8.83 -8.35 46.56
C ALA A 476 -8.78 -7.48 45.30
N VAL A 477 -9.73 -6.55 45.14
CA VAL A 477 -9.73 -5.55 44.05
C VAL A 477 -8.53 -4.61 44.13
N ARG A 478 -8.12 -4.18 45.34
CA ARG A 478 -6.92 -3.37 45.54
C ARG A 478 -5.65 -4.14 45.18
N GLU A 479 -5.50 -5.36 45.69
CA GLU A 479 -4.35 -6.23 45.39
C GLU A 479 -4.24 -6.53 43.88
N ALA A 480 -5.36 -6.77 43.20
CA ALA A 480 -5.38 -6.95 41.76
C ALA A 480 -4.95 -5.68 41.00
N ASN A 481 -5.43 -4.49 41.38
CA ASN A 481 -4.97 -3.21 40.78
C ASN A 481 -3.46 -3.00 40.98
N GLU A 482 -2.98 -3.15 42.23
CA GLU A 482 -1.56 -2.99 42.55
C GLU A 482 -0.69 -4.02 41.80
N TRP A 483 -1.20 -5.24 41.60
CA TRP A 483 -0.51 -6.26 40.82
C TRP A 483 -0.44 -5.90 39.32
N ILE A 484 -1.51 -5.35 38.72
CA ILE A 484 -1.53 -4.90 37.31
C ILE A 484 -0.51 -3.77 37.09
N ASP A 485 -0.47 -2.79 38.01
CA ASP A 485 0.45 -1.65 37.93
C ASP A 485 1.93 -2.07 38.04
N VAL A 486 2.23 -3.09 38.86
CA VAL A 486 3.61 -3.60 39.05
C VAL A 486 4.04 -4.58 37.96
N ASN A 487 3.11 -5.40 37.45
CA ASN A 487 3.40 -6.49 36.52
C ASN A 487 2.85 -6.20 35.11
N SER A 488 2.95 -4.96 34.65
CA SER A 488 2.46 -4.53 33.33
C SER A 488 3.02 -5.34 32.14
N ASP A 489 4.15 -6.02 32.35
CA ASP A 489 4.82 -6.88 31.37
C ASP A 489 4.66 -8.39 31.63
N ALA A 490 3.73 -8.82 32.49
CA ALA A 490 3.43 -10.23 32.74
C ALA A 490 2.95 -10.99 31.49
N ASP A 491 3.07 -12.31 31.52
CA ASP A 491 2.59 -13.18 30.44
C ASP A 491 1.05 -13.33 30.48
N LYS A 492 0.47 -13.83 29.39
CA LYS A 492 -0.98 -14.03 29.26
C LYS A 492 -1.52 -14.92 30.39
N GLU A 493 -0.82 -16.00 30.67
CA GLU A 493 -1.15 -16.99 31.69
C GLU A 493 -1.21 -16.38 33.09
N ASP A 494 -0.31 -15.44 33.42
CA ASP A 494 -0.31 -14.73 34.70
C ASP A 494 -1.56 -13.83 34.85
N TYR A 495 -1.94 -13.12 33.79
CA TYR A 495 -3.17 -12.30 33.77
C TYR A 495 -4.44 -13.17 33.90
N GLU A 496 -4.49 -14.33 33.24
CA GLU A 496 -5.60 -15.27 33.34
C GLU A 496 -5.67 -15.96 34.72
N GLU A 497 -4.52 -16.30 35.33
CA GLU A 497 -4.46 -16.80 36.71
C GLU A 497 -4.93 -15.74 37.72
N LYS A 498 -4.51 -14.48 37.56
CA LYS A 498 -4.94 -13.37 38.43
C LYS A 498 -6.40 -12.98 38.27
N LEU A 499 -6.94 -13.05 37.06
CA LEU A 499 -8.38 -12.91 36.84
C LEU A 499 -9.13 -14.00 37.60
N LYS A 500 -8.68 -15.26 37.50
CA LYS A 500 -9.30 -16.38 38.18
C LYS A 500 -9.21 -16.29 39.71
N GLU A 501 -8.06 -15.90 40.27
CA GLU A 501 -7.92 -15.65 41.71
C GLU A 501 -8.93 -14.60 42.20
N LEU A 502 -9.11 -13.50 41.44
CA LEU A 502 -10.06 -12.45 41.77
C LEU A 502 -11.52 -12.91 41.60
N GLU A 503 -11.83 -13.68 40.56
CA GLU A 503 -13.14 -14.30 40.33
C GLU A 503 -13.51 -15.30 41.44
N ASP A 504 -12.58 -16.12 41.90
CA ASP A 504 -12.77 -17.11 42.97
C ASP A 504 -13.09 -16.43 44.32
N VAL A 505 -12.60 -15.20 44.56
CA VAL A 505 -12.92 -14.39 45.75
C VAL A 505 -14.24 -13.61 45.57
N CYS A 506 -14.43 -12.95 44.42
CA CYS A 506 -15.52 -12.00 44.22
C CYS A 506 -16.84 -12.70 43.83
N SER A 507 -16.81 -13.73 42.99
CA SER A 507 -18.01 -14.37 42.45
C SER A 507 -18.91 -15.02 43.52
N PRO A 508 -18.38 -15.70 44.56
CA PRO A 508 -19.22 -16.23 45.65
C PRO A 508 -19.93 -15.13 46.44
N VAL A 509 -19.25 -14.01 46.71
CA VAL A 509 -19.81 -12.87 47.45
C VAL A 509 -20.89 -12.17 46.61
N ILE A 510 -20.57 -11.82 45.37
CA ILE A 510 -21.51 -11.21 44.41
C ILE A 510 -22.76 -12.09 44.25
N SER A 511 -22.59 -13.41 44.10
CA SER A 511 -23.71 -14.36 43.99
C SER A 511 -24.57 -14.41 45.26
N ALA A 512 -23.95 -14.40 46.44
CA ALA A 512 -24.67 -14.38 47.72
C ALA A 512 -25.45 -13.08 47.94
N VAL A 513 -24.92 -11.94 47.49
CA VAL A 513 -25.62 -10.64 47.52
C VAL A 513 -26.78 -10.61 46.53
N TYR A 514 -26.59 -11.14 45.31
CA TYR A 514 -27.67 -11.29 44.32
C TYR A 514 -28.80 -12.17 44.85
N GLN A 515 -28.50 -13.32 45.46
CA GLN A 515 -29.50 -14.18 46.10
C GLN A 515 -30.21 -13.50 47.28
N ARG A 516 -29.49 -12.74 48.12
CA ARG A 516 -30.07 -11.90 49.18
C ARG A 516 -30.95 -10.77 48.64
N SER A 517 -30.69 -10.28 47.42
CA SER A 517 -31.43 -9.18 46.79
C SER A 517 -32.80 -9.57 46.22
N GLY A 518 -33.07 -10.87 46.02
CA GLY A 518 -34.36 -11.37 45.52
C GLY A 518 -34.57 -11.23 44.00
N GLY A 519 -33.54 -10.90 43.23
CA GLY A 519 -33.58 -10.96 41.77
C GLY A 519 -33.55 -12.41 41.26
N ALA A 520 -34.52 -12.79 40.44
CA ALA A 520 -34.40 -14.00 39.62
C ALA A 520 -33.29 -13.79 38.58
N PRO A 521 -32.53 -14.84 38.20
CA PRO A 521 -31.59 -14.72 37.10
C PRO A 521 -32.35 -14.41 35.81
N SER A 522 -31.96 -13.33 35.13
CA SER A 522 -32.24 -13.20 33.71
C SER A 522 -31.20 -14.04 32.98
N ASP A 523 -31.60 -15.22 32.52
CA ASP A 523 -30.83 -15.99 31.54
C ASP A 523 -30.76 -15.17 30.24
N THR A 524 -29.72 -14.36 30.12
CA THR A 524 -29.19 -13.83 28.86
C THR A 524 -27.73 -14.25 28.76
N TYR A 525 -27.54 -15.56 28.66
CA TYR A 525 -26.43 -16.11 27.89
C TYR A 525 -26.73 -15.80 26.42
N ASP A 526 -26.18 -14.70 25.90
CA ASP A 526 -26.04 -14.55 24.44
C ASP A 526 -24.76 -15.29 24.03
N GLU A 527 -24.84 -16.63 24.02
CA GLU A 527 -23.99 -17.46 23.16
C GLU A 527 -24.64 -17.51 21.76
N ASP A 528 -23.78 -17.42 20.75
CA ASP A 528 -24.08 -17.26 19.32
C ASP A 528 -25.33 -17.97 18.75
N ASP A 529 -26.12 -17.22 17.97
CA ASP A 529 -27.04 -17.80 16.99
C ASP A 529 -26.58 -17.42 15.56
N HIS A 530 -25.76 -18.30 14.99
CA HIS A 530 -25.52 -18.39 13.55
C HIS A 530 -26.66 -19.22 12.93
N ASP A 531 -27.57 -18.59 12.18
CA ASP A 531 -28.06 -19.02 10.84
C ASP A 531 -29.42 -18.41 10.43
N GLU A 532 -29.66 -18.38 9.11
CA GLU A 532 -30.92 -18.05 8.39
C GLU A 532 -31.52 -16.62 8.52
N LEU A 533 -31.08 -15.69 7.66
CA LEU A 533 -31.86 -15.25 6.46
C LEU A 533 -31.18 -14.15 5.59
#